data_AF-A0A0G1BBN4-F1
#
_entry.id   AF-A0A0G1BBN4-F1
#
_cell.length_a   1.000
_cell.length_b   1.000
_cell.length_c   1.000
_cell.angle_alpha   90.00
_cell.angle_beta   90.00
_cell.angle_gamma   90.00
#
_symmetry.space_group_name_H-M   'P 1'
#
loop_
_entity.id
_entity.type
_entity.pdbx_description
1 polymer ?
#
loop_
_entity_poly.entity_id
_entity_poly.type
_entity_poly.pdbx_seq_one_letter_code
_entity_poly.pdbx_strand_id
1 'polypeptide(L)'
;MPELPEVQTIVDDLNKKVKGLTIADIWTDWPKQFKRSPGGFDGFKKAVKGEKIMKVWRLGKNIIFDLSGGKKILIHQKMTGHLLVGRWQLKNNNWVASDKKGLLTEKVNGYIHVMFWLSNKNMLALSDLRKFAKVLVANERDFKNLEDVKNIGPDPLKPDFDFKKFKNLITKKRGVIKKVLMDQSIISGIGNIYADDILFTAKIHPLKKTESLGEKELKAIFEAIKKILKKAVKLRGTSTSDYRDTSGKKGGYGEVRLVYQREGEKCSRKCGGIIKRIKINSRSAHFCPICQKI
;
A
#
# COMPACT_ATOMS: atom_id res chain seq x y z
N MET A 1 -0.07 6.25 4.77
CA MET A 1 0.29 4.84 4.54
C MET A 1 -0.20 4.44 3.17
N PRO A 2 0.70 3.94 2.30
CA PRO A 2 0.31 3.32 1.04
C PRO A 2 -0.79 2.26 1.24
N GLU A 3 -1.83 2.34 0.42
CA GLU A 3 -2.93 1.38 0.36
C GLU A 3 -2.75 0.50 -0.88
N LEU A 4 -3.76 -0.28 -1.26
CA LEU A 4 -3.67 -1.22 -2.38
C LEU A 4 -3.11 -0.60 -3.67
N PRO A 5 -3.60 0.57 -4.14
CA PRO A 5 -3.18 1.11 -5.42
C PRO A 5 -1.72 1.53 -5.47
N GLU A 6 -1.21 2.13 -4.40
CA GLU A 6 0.20 2.50 -4.28
C GLU A 6 1.08 1.25 -4.26
N VAL A 7 0.73 0.26 -3.44
CA VAL A 7 1.53 -0.97 -3.33
C VAL A 7 1.51 -1.75 -4.65
N GLN A 8 0.37 -1.78 -5.37
CA GLN A 8 0.28 -2.40 -6.69
C GLN A 8 1.18 -1.67 -7.70
N THR A 9 1.16 -0.33 -7.71
CA THR A 9 2.02 0.49 -8.57
C THR A 9 3.50 0.14 -8.36
N ILE A 10 3.93 0.04 -7.10
CA ILE A 10 5.30 -0.34 -6.75
C ILE A 10 5.62 -1.76 -7.22
N VAL A 11 4.72 -2.72 -7.00
CA VAL A 11 4.93 -4.12 -7.45
C VAL A 11 5.07 -4.21 -8.98
N ASP A 12 4.24 -3.48 -9.72
CA ASP A 12 4.29 -3.47 -11.19
C ASP A 12 5.62 -2.88 -11.70
N ASP A 13 6.07 -1.78 -11.08
CA ASP A 13 7.35 -1.17 -11.39
C ASP A 13 8.54 -2.11 -11.04
N LEU A 14 8.51 -2.74 -9.86
CA LEU A 14 9.58 -3.63 -9.41
C LEU A 14 9.70 -4.87 -10.30
N ASN A 15 8.59 -5.45 -10.75
CA ASN A 15 8.65 -6.56 -11.70
C ASN A 15 9.34 -6.18 -13.02
N LYS A 16 9.26 -4.92 -13.45
CA LYS A 16 9.95 -4.43 -14.64
C LYS A 16 11.43 -4.14 -14.37
N LYS A 17 11.75 -3.65 -13.17
CA LYS A 17 13.08 -3.10 -12.86
C LYS A 17 14.03 -4.09 -12.17
N VAL A 18 13.53 -5.03 -11.37
CA VAL A 18 14.37 -5.87 -10.50
C VAL A 18 14.16 -7.38 -10.64
N LYS A 19 13.07 -7.82 -11.29
CA LYS A 19 12.84 -9.26 -11.55
C LYS A 19 13.98 -9.83 -12.39
N GLY A 20 14.46 -11.01 -12.01
CA GLY A 20 15.56 -11.72 -12.66
C GLY A 20 16.95 -11.30 -12.21
N LEU A 21 17.08 -10.19 -11.46
CA LEU A 21 18.35 -9.72 -10.93
C LEU A 21 18.73 -10.45 -9.64
N THR A 22 20.03 -10.54 -9.38
CA THR A 22 20.59 -11.10 -8.15
C THR A 22 20.88 -10.00 -7.14
N ILE A 23 20.56 -10.24 -5.87
CA ILE A 23 20.92 -9.36 -4.76
C ILE A 23 22.41 -9.59 -4.45
N ALA A 24 23.26 -8.65 -4.88
CA ALA A 24 24.70 -8.75 -4.70
C ALA A 24 25.14 -8.47 -3.26
N ASP A 25 24.52 -7.48 -2.62
CA ASP A 25 24.73 -7.21 -1.20
C ASP A 25 23.58 -6.38 -0.61
N ILE A 26 23.60 -6.19 0.71
CA ILE A 26 22.68 -5.32 1.44
C ILE A 26 23.40 -4.49 2.51
N TRP A 27 22.90 -3.27 2.71
CA TRP A 27 23.31 -2.32 3.73
C TRP A 27 22.09 -1.74 4.47
N THR A 28 22.31 -1.34 5.73
CA THR A 28 21.36 -0.58 6.53
C THR A 28 22.09 0.28 7.56
N ASP A 29 21.54 1.46 7.88
CA ASP A 29 21.93 2.25 9.07
C ASP A 29 21.04 1.94 10.29
N TRP A 30 20.10 1.00 10.16
CA TRP A 30 19.11 0.70 11.19
C TRP A 30 18.86 -0.81 11.39
N PRO A 31 19.86 -1.57 11.87
CA PRO A 31 19.76 -3.04 11.97
C PRO A 31 18.56 -3.55 12.78
N LYS A 32 18.09 -2.77 13.77
CA LYS A 32 16.94 -3.12 14.62
C LYS A 32 15.61 -3.31 13.87
N GLN A 33 15.49 -2.79 12.66
CA GLN A 33 14.33 -3.05 11.79
C GLN A 33 14.21 -4.53 11.39
N PHE A 34 15.34 -5.26 11.38
CA PHE A 34 15.41 -6.66 10.97
C PHE A 34 15.21 -7.64 12.13
N LYS A 35 14.87 -7.18 13.34
CA LYS A 35 14.73 -8.02 14.55
C LYS A 35 13.75 -9.19 14.43
N ARG A 36 12.84 -9.17 13.46
CA ARG A 36 11.88 -10.26 13.18
C ARG A 36 12.40 -11.28 12.17
N SER A 37 13.56 -11.03 11.57
CA SER A 37 14.26 -12.00 10.74
C SER A 37 15.09 -12.92 11.64
N PRO A 38 15.16 -14.24 11.36
CA PRO A 38 16.07 -15.13 12.06
C PRO A 38 17.51 -14.59 12.00
N GLY A 39 18.17 -14.46 13.14
CA GLY A 39 19.54 -13.92 13.23
C GLY A 39 19.67 -12.41 12.97
N GLY A 40 18.58 -11.64 13.04
CA GLY A 40 18.62 -10.18 12.88
C GLY A 40 19.07 -9.74 11.48
N PHE A 41 19.86 -8.66 11.41
CA PHE A 41 20.36 -8.15 10.12
C PHE A 41 21.35 -9.11 9.45
N ASP A 42 22.26 -9.73 10.21
CA ASP A 42 23.25 -10.65 9.64
C ASP A 42 22.60 -11.91 9.08
N GLY A 43 21.62 -12.46 9.81
CA GLY A 43 20.81 -13.57 9.30
C GLY A 43 19.99 -13.19 8.07
N PHE A 44 19.42 -11.98 8.04
CA PHE A 44 18.76 -11.45 6.84
C PHE A 44 19.74 -11.34 5.66
N LYS A 45 20.92 -10.74 5.86
CA LYS A 45 21.96 -10.56 4.84
C LYS A 45 22.41 -11.90 4.28
N LYS A 46 22.74 -12.87 5.14
CA LYS A 46 23.09 -14.25 4.74
C LYS A 46 21.96 -14.92 3.95
N ALA A 47 20.71 -14.67 4.31
CA ALA A 47 19.57 -15.27 3.67
C ALA A 47 19.30 -14.73 2.25
N VAL A 48 19.59 -13.45 1.97
CA VAL A 48 19.24 -12.81 0.68
C VAL A 48 20.42 -12.59 -0.26
N LYS A 49 21.65 -12.51 0.25
CA LYS A 49 22.85 -12.27 -0.57
C LYS A 49 23.08 -13.44 -1.53
N GLY A 50 23.29 -13.12 -2.81
CA GLY A 50 23.47 -14.10 -3.88
C GLY A 50 22.17 -14.66 -4.46
N GLU A 51 21.02 -14.35 -3.87
CA GLU A 51 19.73 -14.85 -4.34
C GLU A 51 19.18 -14.03 -5.51
N LYS A 52 18.57 -14.72 -6.49
CA LYS A 52 17.85 -14.11 -7.61
C LYS A 52 16.42 -13.76 -7.21
N ILE A 53 15.97 -12.56 -7.57
CA ILE A 53 14.56 -12.13 -7.42
C ILE A 53 13.74 -12.78 -8.54
N MET A 54 12.93 -13.77 -8.19
CA MET A 54 12.13 -14.53 -9.16
C MET A 54 10.83 -13.81 -9.53
N LYS A 55 10.21 -13.18 -8.53
CA LYS A 55 8.92 -12.51 -8.68
C LYS A 55 8.75 -11.47 -7.59
N VAL A 56 8.08 -10.36 -7.93
CA VAL A 56 7.57 -9.42 -6.95
C VAL A 56 6.05 -9.45 -7.00
N TRP A 57 5.38 -9.52 -5.87
CA TRP A 57 3.92 -9.55 -5.82
C TRP A 57 3.40 -8.88 -4.56
N ARG A 58 2.08 -8.63 -4.52
CA ARG A 58 1.42 -7.97 -3.40
C ARG A 58 0.54 -8.94 -2.64
N LEU A 59 0.60 -8.86 -1.31
CA LEU A 59 -0.38 -9.46 -0.42
C LEU A 59 -0.99 -8.38 0.48
N GLY A 60 -2.22 -7.95 0.19
CA GLY A 60 -2.82 -6.79 0.86
C GLY A 60 -2.00 -5.53 0.64
N LYS A 61 -1.33 -5.03 1.70
CA LYS A 61 -0.43 -3.86 1.66
C LYS A 61 1.06 -4.23 1.79
N ASN A 62 1.37 -5.52 1.75
CA ASN A 62 2.74 -6.04 1.78
C ASN A 62 3.28 -6.24 0.36
N ILE A 63 4.56 -5.94 0.17
CA ILE A 63 5.32 -6.24 -1.05
C ILE A 63 6.16 -7.48 -0.75
N ILE A 64 6.00 -8.51 -1.56
CA ILE A 64 6.66 -9.80 -1.40
C ILE A 64 7.62 -10.02 -2.55
N PHE A 65 8.86 -10.40 -2.24
CA PHE A 65 9.85 -10.84 -3.22
C PHE A 65 10.08 -12.33 -3.03
N ASP A 66 9.79 -13.12 -4.05
CA ASP A 66 10.15 -14.55 -4.08
C ASP A 66 11.60 -14.66 -4.56
N LEU A 67 12.43 -15.37 -3.79
CA LEU A 67 13.85 -15.59 -4.07
C LEU A 67 14.12 -17.01 -4.58
N SER A 68 15.21 -17.19 -5.34
CA SER A 68 15.62 -18.48 -5.90
C SER A 68 15.79 -19.60 -4.86
N GLY A 69 16.34 -19.30 -3.68
CA GLY A 69 16.57 -20.26 -2.60
C GLY A 69 15.33 -20.57 -1.75
N GLY A 70 14.12 -20.38 -2.29
CA GLY A 70 12.85 -20.70 -1.62
C GLY A 70 12.45 -19.75 -0.48
N LYS A 71 13.22 -18.68 -0.26
CA LYS A 71 12.94 -17.65 0.76
C LYS A 71 12.08 -16.51 0.17
N LYS A 72 11.43 -15.77 1.06
CA LYS A 72 10.60 -14.60 0.74
C LYS A 72 11.02 -13.39 1.55
N ILE A 73 11.23 -12.27 0.89
CA ILE A 73 11.35 -10.97 1.54
C ILE A 73 9.95 -10.36 1.62
N LEU A 74 9.54 -9.92 2.80
CA LEU A 74 8.34 -9.11 2.99
C LEU A 74 8.74 -7.69 3.36
N ILE A 75 8.24 -6.72 2.61
CA ILE A 75 8.36 -5.29 2.89
C ILE A 75 6.98 -4.69 3.09
N HIS A 76 6.75 -4.07 4.25
CA HIS A 76 5.56 -3.26 4.51
C HIS A 76 5.96 -1.80 4.68
N GLN A 77 5.54 -0.94 3.75
CA GLN A 77 5.89 0.49 3.69
C GLN A 77 5.41 1.33 4.89
N LYS A 78 4.34 0.88 5.56
CA LYS A 78 3.72 1.57 6.72
C LYS A 78 3.39 3.02 6.34
N MET A 79 3.80 4.03 7.12
CA MET A 79 3.29 5.38 6.91
C MET A 79 4.05 6.14 5.81
N THR A 80 5.38 6.13 5.89
CA THR A 80 6.29 6.99 5.11
C THR A 80 7.28 6.22 4.25
N GLY A 81 7.34 4.89 4.40
CA GLY A 81 8.21 4.04 3.61
C GLY A 81 7.84 4.06 2.14
N HIS A 82 8.84 4.12 1.27
CA HIS A 82 8.69 3.91 -0.17
C HIS A 82 9.97 3.33 -0.75
N LEU A 83 9.82 2.56 -1.82
CA LEU A 83 10.91 1.88 -2.49
C LEU A 83 11.33 2.68 -3.72
N LEU A 84 12.64 2.85 -3.91
CA LEU A 84 13.25 3.54 -5.04
C LEU A 84 14.19 2.58 -5.78
N VAL A 85 14.30 2.70 -7.09
CA VAL A 85 15.26 1.93 -7.89
C VAL A 85 16.07 2.88 -8.77
N GLY A 86 17.39 2.78 -8.68
CA GLY A 86 18.31 3.71 -9.33
C GLY A 86 19.77 3.43 -8.96
N ARG A 87 20.63 4.41 -9.17
CA ARG A 87 22.05 4.34 -8.79
C ARG A 87 22.35 5.39 -7.73
N TRP A 88 23.09 4.99 -6.70
CA TRP A 88 23.54 5.88 -5.64
C TRP A 88 25.02 5.68 -5.34
N GLN A 89 25.61 6.72 -4.78
CA GLN A 89 26.95 6.72 -4.19
C GLN A 89 26.83 7.16 -2.73
N LEU A 90 27.59 6.53 -1.85
CA LEU A 90 27.70 6.97 -0.47
C LEU A 90 28.76 8.07 -0.40
N LYS A 91 28.37 9.29 -0.01
CA LYS A 91 29.27 10.44 0.17
C LYS A 91 29.01 11.05 1.54
N ASN A 92 30.04 11.19 2.37
CA ASN A 92 29.94 11.76 3.73
C ASN A 92 28.78 11.13 4.53
N ASN A 93 28.71 9.79 4.55
CA ASN A 93 27.64 9.00 5.18
C ASN A 93 26.21 9.27 4.67
N ASN A 94 26.06 9.92 3.51
CA ASN A 94 24.77 10.19 2.89
C ASN A 94 24.68 9.58 1.50
N TRP A 95 23.53 8.98 1.18
CA TRP A 95 23.26 8.43 -0.13
C TRP A 95 22.91 9.54 -1.11
N VAL A 96 23.71 9.66 -2.17
CA VAL A 96 23.52 10.63 -3.24
C VAL A 96 23.22 9.88 -4.53
N ALA A 97 22.08 10.17 -5.16
CA ALA A 97 21.69 9.57 -6.42
C ALA A 97 22.62 10.04 -7.54
N SER A 98 23.12 9.08 -8.32
CA SER A 98 23.97 9.35 -9.49
C SER A 98 23.16 9.99 -10.63
N ASP A 99 21.89 9.59 -10.76
CA ASP A 99 20.95 10.14 -11.75
C ASP A 99 19.99 11.11 -11.05
N LYS A 100 20.13 12.43 -11.30
CA LYS A 100 19.38 13.48 -10.57
C LYS A 100 17.87 13.54 -10.88
N LYS A 101 17.36 12.85 -11.91
CA LYS A 101 15.95 12.96 -12.30
C LYS A 101 15.03 12.20 -11.33
N GLY A 102 14.28 12.94 -10.50
CA GLY A 102 13.18 12.44 -9.66
C GLY A 102 13.60 11.69 -8.40
N LEU A 103 14.70 10.94 -8.43
CA LEU A 103 15.07 10.04 -7.33
C LEU A 103 15.40 10.76 -6.04
N LEU A 104 16.06 11.92 -6.06
CA LEU A 104 16.34 12.72 -4.85
C LEU A 104 15.95 14.20 -5.00
N THR A 105 15.09 14.53 -5.96
CA THR A 105 14.63 15.92 -6.13
C THR A 105 13.81 16.41 -4.94
N GLU A 106 13.10 15.50 -4.28
CA GLU A 106 12.34 15.81 -3.07
C GLU A 106 13.01 15.20 -1.84
N LYS A 107 13.09 15.99 -0.75
CA LYS A 107 13.73 15.60 0.52
C LYS A 107 13.24 14.26 1.06
N VAL A 108 11.95 13.95 0.85
CA VAL A 108 11.33 12.70 1.31
C VAL A 108 12.00 11.44 0.74
N ASN A 109 12.65 11.53 -0.42
CA ASN A 109 13.34 10.39 -1.03
C ASN A 109 14.73 10.14 -0.41
N GLY A 110 15.26 11.08 0.37
CA GLY A 110 16.62 11.01 0.93
C GLY A 110 16.73 10.24 2.25
N TYR A 111 15.62 9.83 2.86
CA TYR A 111 15.61 9.12 4.16
C TYR A 111 15.91 7.62 4.00
N ILE A 112 16.98 7.27 3.28
CA ILE A 112 17.33 5.89 2.92
C ILE A 112 17.91 5.13 4.11
N HIS A 113 17.25 4.03 4.48
CA HIS A 113 17.65 3.19 5.63
C HIS A 113 18.01 1.76 5.26
N VAL A 114 17.64 1.29 4.07
CA VAL A 114 18.05 -0.01 3.53
C VAL A 114 18.41 0.15 2.07
N MET A 115 19.50 -0.48 1.66
CA MET A 115 19.99 -0.51 0.30
C MET A 115 20.30 -1.94 -0.12
N PHE A 116 19.70 -2.43 -1.19
CA PHE A 116 20.05 -3.69 -1.83
C PHE A 116 20.82 -3.38 -3.11
N TRP A 117 22.05 -3.87 -3.25
CA TRP A 117 22.77 -3.84 -4.52
C TRP A 117 22.29 -4.97 -5.42
N LEU A 118 22.06 -4.67 -6.69
CA LEU A 118 21.58 -5.61 -7.69
C LEU A 118 22.67 -5.90 -8.72
N SER A 119 22.61 -7.07 -9.35
CA SER A 119 23.61 -7.55 -10.32
C SER A 119 23.81 -6.66 -11.54
N ASN A 120 22.86 -5.77 -11.85
CA ASN A 120 22.97 -4.80 -12.95
C ASN A 120 23.53 -3.44 -12.53
N LYS A 121 24.18 -3.34 -11.36
CA LYS A 121 24.73 -2.10 -10.77
C LYS A 121 23.68 -1.08 -10.30
N ASN A 122 22.39 -1.33 -10.51
CA ASN A 122 21.34 -0.57 -9.81
C ASN A 122 21.24 -1.04 -8.37
N MET A 123 20.57 -0.22 -7.56
CA MET A 123 20.17 -0.56 -6.21
C MET A 123 18.66 -0.45 -6.05
N LEU A 124 18.12 -1.18 -5.08
CA LEU A 124 16.77 -1.01 -4.54
C LEU A 124 16.92 -0.38 -3.15
N ALA A 125 16.43 0.84 -2.99
CA ALA A 125 16.48 1.57 -1.73
C ALA A 125 15.11 1.57 -1.04
N LEU A 126 15.10 1.48 0.29
CA LEU A 126 13.94 1.80 1.13
C LEU A 126 14.19 3.12 1.84
N SER A 127 13.46 4.16 1.42
CA SER A 127 13.41 5.45 2.10
C SER A 127 12.25 5.46 3.08
N ASP A 128 12.48 5.87 4.33
CA ASP A 128 11.44 5.91 5.35
C ASP A 128 11.72 6.90 6.49
N LEU A 129 11.18 8.12 6.36
CA LEU A 129 11.33 9.21 7.33
C LEU A 129 11.07 8.80 8.79
N ARG A 130 10.06 7.95 9.03
CA ARG A 130 9.64 7.58 10.40
C ARG A 130 10.26 6.29 10.91
N LYS A 131 11.03 5.56 10.10
CA LYS A 131 11.61 4.25 10.43
C LYS A 131 10.57 3.24 10.95
N PHE A 132 9.37 3.27 10.37
CA PHE A 132 8.26 2.36 10.68
C PHE A 132 8.14 1.20 9.70
N ALA A 133 8.69 1.36 8.49
CA ALA A 133 8.70 0.33 7.47
C ALA A 133 9.27 -0.96 8.03
N LYS A 134 8.62 -2.06 7.66
CA LYS A 134 8.96 -3.39 8.15
C LYS A 134 9.64 -4.14 7.02
N VAL A 135 10.78 -4.78 7.32
CA VAL A 135 11.48 -5.69 6.41
C VAL A 135 11.82 -6.96 7.16
N LEU A 136 11.50 -8.10 6.56
CA LEU A 136 11.87 -9.41 7.09
C LEU A 136 12.08 -10.42 5.96
N VAL A 137 12.79 -11.50 6.28
CA VAL A 137 12.92 -12.69 5.42
C VAL A 137 12.36 -13.91 6.14
N ALA A 138 11.70 -14.78 5.40
CA ALA A 138 11.17 -16.04 5.91
C ALA A 138 11.24 -17.14 4.83
N ASN A 139 11.32 -18.41 5.23
CA ASN A 139 11.02 -19.52 4.34
C ASN A 139 9.51 -19.62 4.09
N GLU A 140 9.08 -20.51 3.19
CA GLU A 140 7.65 -20.68 2.84
C GLU A 140 6.76 -21.00 4.05
N ARG A 141 7.20 -21.88 4.94
CA ARG A 141 6.43 -22.31 6.12
C ARG A 141 6.23 -21.16 7.09
N ASP A 142 7.30 -20.47 7.44
CA ASP A 142 7.28 -19.36 8.39
C ASP A 142 6.53 -18.16 7.81
N PHE A 143 6.67 -17.92 6.50
CA PHE A 143 5.99 -16.83 5.79
C PHE A 143 4.48 -16.89 5.96
N LYS A 144 3.87 -18.08 5.80
CA LYS A 144 2.41 -18.26 5.96
C LYS A 144 1.92 -17.98 7.38
N ASN A 145 2.77 -18.18 8.38
CA ASN A 145 2.44 -17.99 9.78
C ASN A 145 2.71 -16.57 10.30
N LEU A 146 3.33 -15.71 9.49
CA LEU A 146 3.55 -14.32 9.85
C LEU A 146 2.22 -13.63 10.15
N GLU A 147 2.22 -12.80 11.20
CA GLU A 147 1.05 -12.00 11.59
C GLU A 147 0.53 -11.11 10.44
N ASP A 148 1.44 -10.56 9.64
CA ASP A 148 1.12 -9.74 8.46
C ASP A 148 0.64 -10.55 7.25
N VAL A 149 0.51 -11.88 7.37
CA VAL A 149 0.14 -12.79 6.26
C VAL A 149 -1.07 -13.65 6.64
N LYS A 150 -1.07 -14.28 7.82
CA LYS A 150 -2.00 -15.35 8.22
C LYS A 150 -3.49 -14.99 8.15
N ASN A 151 -3.83 -13.73 8.41
CA ASN A 151 -5.22 -13.26 8.53
C ASN A 151 -5.55 -12.19 7.47
N ILE A 152 -4.95 -12.25 6.28
CA ILE A 152 -5.25 -11.31 5.20
C ILE A 152 -6.48 -11.78 4.43
N GLY A 153 -7.48 -10.90 4.32
CA GLY A 153 -8.68 -11.09 3.52
C GLY A 153 -8.39 -11.02 2.01
N PRO A 154 -9.35 -11.44 1.18
CA PRO A 154 -9.19 -11.46 -0.27
C PRO A 154 -8.84 -10.09 -0.86
N ASP A 155 -8.16 -10.14 -2.00
CA ASP A 155 -7.75 -8.97 -2.75
C ASP A 155 -8.89 -8.48 -3.66
N PRO A 156 -9.36 -7.23 -3.50
CA PRO A 156 -10.52 -6.76 -4.23
C PRO A 156 -10.28 -6.53 -5.73
N LEU A 157 -9.04 -6.54 -6.22
CA LEU A 157 -8.74 -6.43 -7.65
C LEU A 157 -8.51 -7.77 -8.35
N LYS A 158 -8.44 -8.88 -7.62
CA LYS A 158 -8.27 -10.19 -8.24
C LYS A 158 -9.55 -10.65 -8.96
N PRO A 159 -9.41 -11.46 -10.04
CA PRO A 159 -10.56 -11.95 -10.80
C PRO A 159 -11.52 -12.82 -9.98
N ASP A 160 -10.99 -13.60 -9.02
CA ASP A 160 -11.77 -14.48 -8.15
C ASP A 160 -12.53 -13.73 -7.03
N PHE A 161 -12.37 -12.40 -6.94
CA PHE A 161 -13.15 -11.56 -6.04
C PHE A 161 -14.36 -10.98 -6.78
N ASP A 162 -15.44 -11.75 -6.79
CA ASP A 162 -16.73 -11.40 -7.39
C ASP A 162 -17.74 -10.80 -6.39
N PHE A 163 -18.90 -10.42 -6.89
CA PHE A 163 -19.96 -9.84 -6.06
C PHE A 163 -20.50 -10.83 -5.01
N LYS A 164 -20.59 -12.13 -5.35
CA LYS A 164 -21.08 -13.16 -4.43
C LYS A 164 -20.17 -13.31 -3.21
N LYS A 165 -18.85 -13.38 -3.45
CA LYS A 165 -17.81 -13.43 -2.41
C LYS A 165 -17.83 -12.14 -1.58
N PHE A 166 -17.91 -10.97 -2.22
CA PHE A 166 -18.06 -9.69 -1.50
C PHE A 166 -19.29 -9.67 -0.60
N LYS A 167 -20.48 -9.97 -1.14
CA LYS A 167 -21.75 -10.00 -0.39
C LYS A 167 -21.63 -10.91 0.83
N ASN A 168 -21.16 -12.13 0.64
CA ASN A 168 -20.98 -13.11 1.73
C ASN A 168 -20.01 -12.66 2.82
N LEU A 169 -18.97 -11.89 2.48
CA LEU A 169 -18.01 -11.37 3.45
C LEU A 169 -18.60 -10.23 4.28
N ILE A 170 -19.31 -9.31 3.63
CA ILE A 170 -19.86 -8.11 4.29
C ILE A 170 -21.05 -8.46 5.18
N THR A 171 -21.95 -9.35 4.75
CA THR A 171 -23.15 -9.70 5.51
C THR A 171 -22.86 -10.49 6.79
N LYS A 172 -21.71 -11.18 6.86
CA LYS A 172 -21.25 -11.90 8.06
C LYS A 172 -20.64 -11.00 9.14
N LYS A 173 -20.57 -9.69 8.89
CA LYS A 173 -19.83 -8.76 9.73
C LYS A 173 -20.80 -7.74 10.30
N ARG A 174 -20.52 -7.31 11.53
CA ARG A 174 -21.31 -6.31 12.26
C ARG A 174 -20.54 -4.99 12.38
N GLY A 175 -21.28 -3.90 12.43
CA GLY A 175 -20.76 -2.55 12.60
C GLY A 175 -20.89 -1.68 11.36
N VAL A 176 -20.23 -0.53 11.38
CA VAL A 176 -20.34 0.47 10.30
C VAL A 176 -19.53 0.07 9.08
N ILE A 177 -20.11 0.26 7.89
CA ILE A 177 -19.55 -0.22 6.62
C ILE A 177 -18.13 0.30 6.36
N LYS A 178 -17.83 1.56 6.71
CA LYS A 178 -16.48 2.10 6.53
C LYS A 178 -15.44 1.30 7.30
N LYS A 179 -15.74 0.91 8.55
CA LYS A 179 -14.83 0.11 9.37
C LYS A 179 -14.63 -1.27 8.76
N VAL A 180 -15.70 -1.91 8.31
CA VAL A 180 -15.68 -3.24 7.70
C VAL A 180 -14.85 -3.26 6.42
N LEU A 181 -14.97 -2.24 5.55
CA LEU A 181 -14.15 -2.12 4.34
C LEU A 181 -12.66 -1.91 4.63
N MET A 182 -12.32 -1.31 5.77
CA MET A 182 -10.93 -1.04 6.16
C MET A 182 -10.28 -2.19 6.93
N ASP A 183 -11.04 -3.21 7.31
CA ASP A 183 -10.53 -4.39 8.01
C ASP A 183 -9.80 -5.30 7.03
N GLN A 184 -8.47 -5.40 7.21
CA GLN A 184 -7.61 -6.16 6.31
C GLN A 184 -7.87 -7.67 6.33
N SER A 185 -8.57 -8.18 7.35
CA SER A 185 -8.98 -9.59 7.43
C SER A 185 -10.25 -9.90 6.64
N ILE A 186 -11.01 -8.87 6.27
CA ILE A 186 -12.27 -8.98 5.52
C ILE A 186 -12.01 -8.70 4.04
N ILE A 187 -11.39 -7.55 3.74
CA ILE A 187 -10.95 -7.17 2.40
C ILE A 187 -9.59 -6.49 2.55
N SER A 188 -8.59 -7.02 1.87
CA SER A 188 -7.24 -6.48 2.00
C SER A 188 -7.02 -5.25 1.11
N GLY A 189 -6.15 -4.37 1.57
CA GLY A 189 -5.64 -3.28 0.74
C GLY A 189 -6.45 -1.98 0.78
N ILE A 190 -7.74 -2.00 1.11
CA ILE A 190 -8.51 -0.76 1.30
C ILE A 190 -8.09 -0.08 2.62
N GLY A 191 -7.87 1.22 2.61
CA GLY A 191 -7.63 2.03 3.81
C GLY A 191 -8.51 3.28 3.83
N ASN A 192 -8.02 4.34 4.47
CA ASN A 192 -8.87 5.47 4.84
C ASN A 192 -9.24 6.34 3.64
N ILE A 193 -8.32 6.49 2.68
CA ILE A 193 -8.52 7.33 1.48
C ILE A 193 -9.57 6.67 0.59
N TYR A 194 -9.30 5.42 0.21
CA TYR A 194 -10.14 4.74 -0.76
C TYR A 194 -11.50 4.35 -0.18
N ALA A 195 -11.61 4.03 1.12
CA ALA A 195 -12.91 3.76 1.73
C ALA A 195 -13.88 4.95 1.65
N ASP A 196 -13.37 6.17 1.84
CA ASP A 196 -14.18 7.40 1.72
C ASP A 196 -14.69 7.60 0.28
N ASP A 197 -13.80 7.54 -0.70
CA ASP A 197 -14.16 7.73 -2.11
C ASP A 197 -15.04 6.59 -2.66
N ILE A 198 -14.85 5.36 -2.18
CA ILE A 198 -15.70 4.20 -2.50
C ILE A 198 -17.13 4.45 -2.00
N LEU A 199 -17.28 4.82 -0.73
CA LEU A 199 -18.60 5.03 -0.13
C LEU A 199 -19.31 6.26 -0.71
N PHE A 200 -18.57 7.32 -1.01
CA PHE A 200 -19.11 8.47 -1.74
C PHE A 200 -19.57 8.08 -3.15
N THR A 201 -18.77 7.28 -3.87
CA THR A 201 -19.14 6.78 -5.20
C THR A 201 -20.43 5.96 -5.13
N ALA A 202 -20.54 5.07 -4.14
CA ALA A 202 -21.70 4.22 -3.90
C ALA A 202 -22.91 4.94 -3.29
N LYS A 203 -22.79 6.24 -2.91
CA LYS A 203 -23.84 6.99 -2.19
C LYS A 203 -24.20 6.41 -0.82
N ILE A 204 -23.27 5.76 -0.13
CA ILE A 204 -23.51 5.11 1.16
C ILE A 204 -22.89 5.93 2.29
N HIS A 205 -23.66 6.23 3.34
CA HIS A 205 -23.15 6.93 4.51
C HIS A 205 -22.10 6.08 5.26
N PRO A 206 -20.96 6.64 5.71
CA PRO A 206 -19.89 5.87 6.33
C PRO A 206 -20.28 5.19 7.66
N LEU A 207 -21.30 5.71 8.35
CA LEU A 207 -21.88 5.10 9.56
C LEU A 207 -22.99 4.08 9.28
N LYS A 208 -23.37 3.83 8.02
CA LYS A 208 -24.42 2.85 7.73
C LYS A 208 -23.98 1.47 8.23
N LYS A 209 -24.85 0.79 8.98
CA LYS A 209 -24.58 -0.54 9.52
C LYS A 209 -24.59 -1.56 8.39
N THR A 210 -23.69 -2.53 8.43
CA THR A 210 -23.67 -3.62 7.45
C THR A 210 -24.96 -4.42 7.43
N GLU A 211 -25.63 -4.55 8.57
CA GLU A 211 -26.90 -5.26 8.71
C GLU A 211 -28.07 -4.58 7.98
N SER A 212 -27.98 -3.26 7.73
CA SER A 212 -29.03 -2.50 7.04
C SER A 212 -28.76 -2.29 5.56
N LEU A 213 -27.70 -2.87 5.01
CA LEU A 213 -27.36 -2.76 3.59
C LEU A 213 -28.19 -3.73 2.75
N GLY A 214 -29.00 -3.18 1.85
CA GLY A 214 -29.71 -3.98 0.85
C GLY A 214 -28.79 -4.46 -0.28
N GLU A 215 -29.28 -5.40 -1.09
CA GLU A 215 -28.49 -5.97 -2.19
C GLU A 215 -28.05 -4.93 -3.23
N LYS A 216 -28.91 -3.97 -3.56
CA LYS A 216 -28.59 -2.85 -4.47
C LYS A 216 -27.43 -2.00 -3.93
N GLU A 217 -27.40 -1.77 -2.63
CA GLU A 217 -26.35 -0.98 -1.97
C GLU A 217 -25.03 -1.74 -1.92
N LEU A 218 -25.07 -3.04 -1.58
CA LEU A 218 -23.90 -3.91 -1.63
C LEU A 218 -23.32 -3.95 -3.04
N LYS A 219 -24.16 -4.06 -4.07
CA LYS A 219 -23.72 -4.05 -5.47
C LYS A 219 -23.08 -2.70 -5.84
N ALA A 220 -23.67 -1.58 -5.43
CA ALA A 220 -23.10 -0.25 -5.65
C ALA A 220 -21.74 -0.08 -4.97
N ILE A 221 -21.57 -0.60 -3.74
CA ILE A 221 -20.26 -0.60 -3.05
C ILE A 221 -19.24 -1.44 -3.81
N PHE A 222 -19.61 -2.67 -4.23
CA PHE A 222 -18.71 -3.55 -4.96
C PHE A 222 -18.22 -2.93 -6.28
N GLU A 223 -19.13 -2.36 -7.06
CA GLU A 223 -18.80 -1.65 -8.31
C GLU A 223 -17.90 -0.43 -8.04
N ALA A 224 -18.20 0.34 -6.98
CA ALA A 224 -17.38 1.45 -6.55
C ALA A 224 -15.95 1.02 -6.13
N ILE A 225 -15.81 -0.09 -5.41
CA ILE A 225 -14.50 -0.68 -5.06
C ILE A 225 -13.68 -0.92 -6.32
N LYS A 226 -14.25 -1.66 -7.29
CA LYS A 226 -13.55 -2.01 -8.54
C LYS A 226 -13.19 -0.74 -9.32
N LYS A 227 -14.12 0.22 -9.43
CA LYS A 227 -13.92 1.48 -10.17
C LYS A 227 -12.82 2.34 -9.55
N ILE A 228 -12.92 2.62 -8.25
CA ILE A 228 -11.98 3.52 -7.54
C ILE A 228 -10.58 2.91 -7.50
N LEU A 229 -10.44 1.64 -7.12
CA LEU A 229 -9.13 1.03 -6.99
C LEU A 229 -8.43 0.88 -8.35
N LYS A 230 -9.14 0.50 -9.42
CA LYS A 230 -8.57 0.46 -10.78
C LYS A 230 -8.13 1.85 -11.25
N LYS A 231 -8.95 2.88 -11.03
CA LYS A 231 -8.61 4.27 -11.37
C LYS A 231 -7.38 4.73 -10.59
N ALA A 232 -7.31 4.43 -9.30
CA ALA A 232 -6.17 4.77 -8.46
C ALA A 232 -4.88 4.08 -8.90
N VAL A 233 -4.92 2.80 -9.28
CA VAL A 233 -3.75 2.10 -9.85
C VAL A 233 -3.31 2.78 -11.16
N LYS A 234 -4.24 3.09 -12.07
CA LYS A 234 -3.93 3.80 -13.33
C LYS A 234 -3.26 5.15 -13.09
N LEU A 235 -3.69 5.86 -12.05
CA LEU A 235 -3.12 7.15 -11.64
C LEU A 235 -1.94 7.00 -10.67
N ARG A 236 -1.38 5.80 -10.53
CA ARG A 236 -0.18 5.51 -9.72
C ARG A 236 -0.35 5.83 -8.24
N GLY A 237 -1.57 5.82 -7.72
CA GLY A 237 -1.90 6.07 -6.32
C GLY A 237 -1.91 7.54 -5.90
N THR A 238 -1.89 7.79 -4.59
CA THR A 238 -2.07 9.10 -3.95
C THR A 238 -0.84 9.51 -3.15
N SER A 239 -0.25 10.66 -3.48
CA SER A 239 0.84 11.27 -2.70
C SER A 239 0.35 12.38 -1.77
N THR A 240 -0.55 12.07 -0.83
CA THR A 240 -1.00 13.08 0.17
C THR A 240 0.12 13.54 1.09
N SER A 241 1.14 12.70 1.32
CA SER A 241 2.33 13.07 2.09
C SER A 241 3.60 12.50 1.42
N ASP A 242 3.94 11.25 1.74
CA ASP A 242 5.31 10.74 1.56
C ASP A 242 5.41 9.65 0.50
N TYR A 243 4.27 9.10 0.05
CA TYR A 243 4.28 8.07 -0.99
C TYR A 243 4.93 8.61 -2.27
N ARG A 244 5.86 7.83 -2.81
CA ARG A 244 6.48 8.02 -4.11
C ARG A 244 6.57 6.68 -4.83
N ASP A 245 6.55 6.73 -6.15
CA ASP A 245 6.80 5.56 -6.98
C ASP A 245 8.30 5.18 -6.99
N THR A 246 8.63 4.09 -7.68
CA THR A 246 10.02 3.58 -7.72
C THR A 246 11.02 4.50 -8.42
N SER A 247 10.57 5.59 -9.03
CA SER A 247 11.40 6.63 -9.65
C SER A 247 11.41 7.94 -8.84
N GLY A 248 10.85 7.93 -7.63
CA GLY A 248 10.79 9.09 -6.74
C GLY A 248 9.68 10.09 -7.07
N LYS A 249 8.73 9.73 -7.95
CA LYS A 249 7.65 10.64 -8.40
C LYS A 249 6.36 10.46 -7.61
N LYS A 250 5.53 11.51 -7.57
CA LYS A 250 4.21 11.49 -6.94
C LYS A 250 3.19 10.70 -7.77
N GLY A 251 2.22 10.10 -7.09
CA GLY A 251 1.00 9.57 -7.72
C GLY A 251 -0.04 10.67 -7.96
N GLY A 252 -0.86 10.49 -9.00
CA GLY A 252 -1.82 11.50 -9.48
C GLY A 252 -3.25 11.35 -8.95
N TYR A 253 -3.60 10.28 -8.22
CA TYR A 253 -4.98 10.12 -7.74
C TYR A 253 -5.40 11.23 -6.76
N GLY A 254 -4.44 11.82 -6.04
CA GLY A 254 -4.71 12.90 -5.07
C GLY A 254 -5.39 14.12 -5.67
N GLU A 255 -5.19 14.40 -6.96
CA GLU A 255 -5.79 15.52 -7.68
C GLU A 255 -7.27 15.28 -8.03
N VAL A 256 -7.67 14.01 -8.11
CA VAL A 256 -9.03 13.60 -8.53
C VAL A 256 -9.82 12.92 -7.40
N ARG A 257 -9.33 13.00 -6.16
CA ARG A 257 -10.01 12.46 -4.98
C ARG A 257 -11.36 13.14 -4.74
N LEU A 258 -12.32 12.37 -4.26
CA LEU A 258 -13.71 12.82 -4.25
C LEU A 258 -14.10 13.53 -2.96
N VAL A 259 -13.72 12.98 -1.79
CA VAL A 259 -14.12 13.54 -0.49
C VAL A 259 -13.04 13.49 0.58
N TYR A 260 -12.06 12.58 0.49
CA TYR A 260 -11.03 12.45 1.52
C TYR A 260 -10.21 13.73 1.71
N GLN A 261 -10.14 14.24 2.95
CA GLN A 261 -9.46 15.52 3.30
C GLN A 261 -9.98 16.73 2.51
N ARG A 262 -11.24 16.71 2.07
CA ARG A 262 -11.91 17.83 1.40
C ARG A 262 -12.99 18.47 2.27
N GLU A 263 -12.86 18.37 3.60
CA GLU A 263 -13.82 18.97 4.54
C GLU A 263 -13.97 20.47 4.28
N GLY A 264 -15.21 20.96 4.27
CA GLY A 264 -15.52 22.35 3.96
C GLY A 264 -15.62 22.66 2.45
N GLU A 265 -15.16 21.77 1.58
CA GLU A 265 -15.30 21.97 0.14
C GLU A 265 -16.71 21.61 -0.37
N LYS A 266 -17.09 22.20 -1.51
CA LYS A 266 -18.34 21.87 -2.22
C LYS A 266 -18.28 20.46 -2.80
N CYS A 267 -19.39 19.72 -2.69
CA CYS A 267 -19.52 18.39 -3.25
C CYS A 267 -19.35 18.39 -4.78
N SER A 268 -18.47 17.51 -5.28
CA SER A 268 -18.16 17.36 -6.71
C SER A 268 -19.34 16.93 -7.58
N ARG A 269 -20.44 16.46 -6.98
CA ARG A 269 -21.69 16.09 -7.67
C ARG A 269 -22.63 17.27 -7.90
N LYS A 270 -22.24 18.50 -7.53
CA LYS A 270 -23.06 19.71 -7.67
C LYS A 270 -24.43 19.61 -6.98
N CYS A 271 -24.53 18.84 -5.90
CA CYS A 271 -25.78 18.66 -5.15
C CYS A 271 -26.04 19.76 -4.10
N GLY A 272 -25.25 20.84 -4.10
CA GLY A 272 -25.30 21.91 -3.09
C GLY A 272 -24.66 21.57 -1.73
N GLY A 273 -24.27 20.32 -1.49
CA GLY A 273 -23.76 19.88 -0.19
C GLY A 273 -22.30 20.26 0.04
N ILE A 274 -21.94 20.46 1.31
CA ILE A 274 -20.55 20.68 1.77
C ILE A 274 -20.02 19.38 2.38
N ILE A 275 -18.80 18.99 2.03
CA ILE A 275 -18.17 17.79 2.58
C ILE A 275 -17.94 17.97 4.08
N LYS A 276 -18.37 16.97 4.85
CA LYS A 276 -18.23 16.92 6.31
C LYS A 276 -17.22 15.85 6.70
N ARG A 277 -16.58 16.05 7.85
CA ARG A 277 -15.70 15.08 8.49
C ARG A 277 -16.30 14.62 9.81
N ILE A 278 -16.28 13.32 10.04
CA ILE A 278 -16.56 12.71 11.34
C ILE A 278 -15.39 11.82 11.75
N LYS A 279 -15.36 11.45 13.02
CA LYS A 279 -14.37 10.51 13.56
C LYS A 279 -15.06 9.17 13.85
N ILE A 280 -14.55 8.10 13.25
CA ILE A 280 -14.95 6.71 13.52
C ILE A 280 -13.76 6.04 14.22
N ASN A 281 -13.87 5.88 15.54
CA ASN A 281 -12.75 5.49 16.42
C ASN A 281 -11.54 6.42 16.26
N SER A 282 -10.40 5.93 15.77
CA SER A 282 -9.18 6.71 15.54
C SER A 282 -9.00 7.16 14.07
N ARG A 283 -10.01 6.96 13.22
CA ARG A 283 -9.96 7.27 11.77
C ARG A 283 -10.97 8.34 11.41
N SER A 284 -10.58 9.28 10.54
CA SER A 284 -11.51 10.25 9.96
C SER A 284 -12.36 9.62 8.86
N ALA A 285 -13.59 10.07 8.69
CA ALA A 285 -14.45 9.77 7.54
C ALA A 285 -14.97 11.05 6.94
N HIS A 286 -14.84 11.18 5.62
CA HIS A 286 -15.27 12.35 4.86
C HIS A 286 -16.40 11.94 3.92
N PHE A 287 -17.47 12.72 3.90
CA PHE A 287 -18.67 12.37 3.15
C PHE A 287 -19.49 13.61 2.80
N CYS A 288 -20.40 13.49 1.83
CA CYS A 288 -21.38 14.53 1.54
C CYS A 288 -22.72 14.17 2.20
N PRO A 289 -23.26 15.00 3.13
CA PRO A 289 -24.49 14.69 3.85
C PRO A 289 -25.74 14.65 2.95
N ILE A 290 -25.70 15.30 1.78
CA ILE A 290 -26.81 15.27 0.81
C ILE A 290 -26.76 14.00 -0.05
N CYS A 291 -25.57 13.60 -0.52
CA CYS A 291 -25.41 12.44 -1.39
C CYS A 291 -25.41 11.10 -0.64
N GLN A 292 -25.01 11.10 0.62
CA GLN A 292 -24.84 9.90 1.44
C GLN A 292 -25.71 10.06 2.69
N LYS A 293 -27.01 9.77 2.55
CA LYS A 293 -27.96 9.79 3.67
C LYS A 293 -27.80 8.52 4.51
N ILE A 294 -28.02 8.64 5.82
CA ILE A 294 -27.97 7.50 6.75
C ILE A 294 -29.16 6.58 6.57
#